data_AF-A0ABD4XIZ8-F1
#
_entry.id   AF-A0ABD4XIZ8-F1
#
_cell.length_a   1.000
_cell.length_b   1.000
_cell.length_c   1.000
_cell.angle_alpha   90.00
_cell.angle_beta   90.00
_cell.angle_gamma   90.00
#
_symmetry.space_group_name_H-M   'P 1'
#
loop_
_entity.id
_entity.type
_entity.pdbx_description
1 polymer ?
#
loop_
_entity_poly.entity_id
_entity_poly.type
_entity_poly.pdbx_seq_one_letter_code
_entity_poly.pdbx_strand_id
1 'polypeptide(L)'
;MGSYYAQDSYGAGIALSSGGLTVIGGGESPFNVINKIKDGTIDSTAIPSVNPGSEDMIVASDQSIYFLPNFQNNNSYNAMWRMTQGGYLQSYNGTSWVNVLPNNSGLVAQDAAVVHDSGNETISGTKSFSSTIIGSVSGNAGSATKLQTARSIGGVKFDGTANINLPGVNTQGNQNTTGNAATATKLQIARKVNGTPFDGTKDISINAANDSNIVHQSGNESIAGNKTFTGTVTAGGTQFTDSGWKSLTPSVGGTVKYRKVNGIVYVQCSSIPSLNNEGKTLVTLPAGYRPNNMIWTPWYAGNNIGNMTINSDGSLTKASTNNPGKDQVQISMFVSYPADN
;
A
#
# COMPACT_ATOMS: atom_id res chain seq x y z
N MET A 1 27.65 85.48 -59.27
CA MET A 1 26.84 84.88 -58.21
C MET A 1 25.67 85.81 -57.97
N GLY A 2 24.45 85.35 -58.24
CA GLY A 2 23.23 86.14 -58.04
C GLY A 2 22.50 85.62 -56.81
N SER A 3 22.15 86.50 -55.89
CA SER A 3 21.35 86.19 -54.71
C SER A 3 20.11 87.06 -54.72
N TYR A 4 18.93 86.44 -54.65
CA TYR A 4 17.68 87.14 -54.44
C TYR A 4 17.21 86.93 -53.00
N TYR A 5 16.87 88.03 -52.34
CA TYR A 5 16.35 88.07 -50.97
C TYR A 5 14.99 88.76 -50.99
N ALA A 6 13.96 88.09 -50.49
CA ALA A 6 12.70 88.77 -50.17
C ALA A 6 12.95 89.60 -48.90
N GLN A 7 12.60 90.88 -48.89
CA GLN A 7 13.00 91.92 -47.90
C GLN A 7 12.57 91.72 -46.42
N ASP A 8 12.18 90.53 -45.99
CA ASP A 8 11.88 90.23 -44.59
C ASP A 8 13.02 89.43 -43.93
N SER A 9 13.32 89.70 -42.67
CA SER A 9 14.44 89.10 -41.89
C SER A 9 14.44 87.56 -41.78
N TYR A 10 13.43 86.88 -42.34
CA TYR A 10 13.32 85.41 -42.38
C TYR A 10 13.02 84.88 -43.79
N GLY A 11 13.22 85.71 -44.82
CA GLY A 11 12.83 85.46 -46.20
C GLY A 11 13.48 84.22 -46.83
N ALA A 12 12.75 83.57 -47.73
CA ALA A 12 13.26 82.52 -48.60
C ALA A 12 14.27 83.11 -49.58
N GLY A 13 15.48 82.55 -49.63
CA GLY A 13 16.55 83.00 -50.51
C GLY A 13 16.90 81.92 -51.55
N ILE A 14 17.11 82.35 -52.80
CA ILE A 14 17.74 81.52 -53.82
C ILE A 14 19.08 82.15 -54.13
N ALA A 15 20.15 81.37 -54.03
CA ALA A 15 21.49 81.83 -54.35
C ALA A 15 22.12 80.89 -55.37
N LEU A 16 22.49 81.48 -56.51
CA LEU A 16 23.06 80.77 -57.67
C LEU A 16 24.56 81.04 -57.73
N SER A 17 25.35 79.97 -57.60
CA SER A 17 26.80 80.02 -57.79
C SER A 17 27.17 79.71 -59.25
N SER A 18 28.32 80.21 -59.71
CA SER A 18 28.91 79.75 -60.97
C SER A 18 29.58 78.40 -60.73
N GLY A 19 29.07 77.33 -61.34
CA GLY A 19 29.64 75.97 -61.21
C GLY A 19 28.67 74.87 -60.76
N GLY A 20 27.36 75.01 -61.03
CA GLY A 20 26.40 73.91 -60.86
C GLY A 20 25.81 73.73 -59.45
N LEU A 21 26.35 74.40 -58.43
CA LEU A 21 25.79 74.34 -57.07
C LEU A 21 24.62 75.33 -56.91
N THR A 22 23.42 74.76 -56.72
CA THR A 22 22.19 75.48 -56.35
C THR A 22 21.91 75.29 -54.87
N VAL A 23 21.88 76.38 -54.10
CA VAL A 23 21.54 76.34 -52.67
C VAL A 23 20.14 76.91 -52.47
N ILE A 24 19.23 76.10 -51.94
CA ILE A 24 17.86 76.50 -51.59
C ILE A 24 17.72 76.34 -50.08
N GLY A 25 17.38 77.43 -49.38
CA GLY A 25 17.20 77.43 -47.93
C GLY A 25 16.58 78.73 -47.44
N GLY A 26 16.19 78.78 -46.16
CA GLY A 26 15.65 79.98 -45.51
C GLY A 26 16.70 80.73 -44.70
N GLY A 27 16.48 82.03 -44.46
CA GLY A 27 17.31 82.86 -43.59
C GLY A 27 18.72 83.13 -44.13
N GLU A 28 19.68 83.47 -43.26
CA GLU A 28 21.06 83.82 -43.61
C GLU A 28 21.94 82.60 -43.97
N SER A 29 21.40 81.39 -43.81
CA SER A 29 22.17 80.14 -43.99
C SER A 29 22.68 79.92 -45.42
N PRO A 30 21.89 80.10 -46.49
CA PRO A 30 22.39 79.96 -47.86
C PRO A 30 23.53 80.94 -48.18
N PHE A 31 23.43 82.17 -47.67
CA PHE A 31 24.42 83.21 -47.90
C PHE A 31 25.73 82.94 -47.17
N ASN A 32 25.66 82.49 -45.91
CA ASN A 32 26.84 82.14 -45.13
C ASN A 32 27.60 80.94 -45.75
N VAL A 33 26.88 79.90 -46.18
CA VAL A 33 27.49 78.74 -46.86
C VAL A 33 28.20 79.18 -48.15
N ILE A 34 27.53 79.99 -48.96
CA ILE A 34 28.09 80.45 -50.24
C ILE A 34 29.29 81.39 -50.06
N ASN A 35 29.25 82.30 -49.08
CA ASN A 35 30.39 83.15 -48.77
C ASN A 35 31.56 82.33 -48.24
N LYS A 36 31.32 81.35 -47.37
CA LYS A 36 32.38 80.47 -46.88
C LYS A 36 32.99 79.62 -47.99
N ILE A 37 32.21 79.16 -48.99
CA ILE A 37 32.74 78.50 -50.19
C ILE A 37 33.59 79.47 -51.01
N LYS A 38 33.11 80.70 -51.24
CA LYS A 38 33.84 81.75 -51.96
C LYS A 38 35.17 82.08 -51.26
N ASP A 39 35.15 82.09 -49.94
CA ASP A 39 36.31 82.40 -49.10
C ASP A 39 37.20 81.16 -48.86
N GLY A 40 36.84 80.00 -49.41
CA GLY A 40 37.63 78.75 -49.34
C GLY A 40 37.66 78.08 -47.96
N THR A 41 36.70 78.39 -47.09
CA THR A 41 36.70 78.01 -45.66
C THR A 41 35.77 76.85 -45.28
N ILE A 42 34.94 76.38 -46.21
CA ILE A 42 34.15 75.15 -46.04
C ILE A 42 34.99 73.93 -46.44
N ASP A 43 34.82 72.84 -45.70
CA ASP A 43 35.34 71.54 -46.06
C ASP A 43 34.72 71.08 -47.39
N SER A 44 35.49 71.23 -48.48
CA SER A 44 35.09 70.83 -49.83
C SER A 44 34.91 69.32 -49.99
N THR A 45 35.25 68.52 -48.96
CA THR A 45 34.91 67.08 -48.93
C THR A 45 33.46 66.84 -48.49
N ALA A 46 32.85 67.76 -47.74
CA ALA A 46 31.46 67.66 -47.28
C ALA A 46 30.45 68.31 -48.24
N ILE A 47 30.85 69.37 -48.95
CA ILE A 47 30.06 70.01 -50.02
C ILE A 47 30.97 70.13 -51.25
N PRO A 48 30.97 69.16 -52.17
CA PRO A 48 31.92 69.11 -53.27
C PRO A 48 31.66 70.22 -54.29
N SER A 49 32.74 70.84 -54.80
CA SER A 49 32.66 71.66 -56.01
C SER A 49 32.44 70.71 -57.20
N VAL A 50 31.23 70.67 -57.74
CA VAL A 50 30.92 69.80 -58.88
C VAL A 50 31.47 70.38 -60.19
N ASN A 51 31.80 69.48 -61.11
CA ASN A 51 32.20 69.84 -62.48
C ASN A 51 31.02 70.57 -63.17
N PRO A 52 31.23 71.72 -63.83
CA PRO A 52 30.16 72.49 -64.47
C PRO A 52 29.38 71.75 -65.58
N GLY A 53 29.83 70.57 -66.02
CA GLY A 53 29.10 69.71 -66.96
C GLY A 53 28.17 68.67 -66.31
N SER A 54 27.85 68.81 -65.02
CA SER A 54 26.90 67.94 -64.31
C SER A 54 25.87 68.80 -63.58
N GLU A 55 24.71 68.98 -64.20
CA GLU A 55 23.59 69.75 -63.66
C GLU A 55 22.66 68.83 -62.87
N ASP A 56 22.42 69.16 -61.59
CA ASP A 56 21.37 68.53 -60.79
C ASP A 56 20.15 69.46 -60.77
N MET A 57 18.95 68.89 -60.92
CA MET A 57 17.70 69.65 -60.87
C MET A 57 16.84 69.18 -59.69
N ILE A 58 16.29 70.13 -58.93
CA ILE A 58 15.24 69.87 -57.94
C ILE A 58 13.95 70.48 -58.45
N VAL A 59 12.90 69.68 -58.58
CA VAL A 59 11.56 70.13 -59.02
C VAL A 59 10.56 69.87 -57.92
N ALA A 60 9.85 70.91 -57.48
CA ALA A 60 8.68 70.75 -56.63
C ALA A 60 7.41 70.81 -57.48
N SER A 61 6.45 69.95 -57.14
CA SER A 61 5.09 69.93 -57.66
C SER A 61 4.13 69.77 -56.48
N ASP A 62 2.84 70.02 -56.69
CA ASP A 62 1.82 69.91 -55.64
C ASP A 62 1.81 68.55 -54.90
N GLN A 63 2.33 67.49 -55.51
CA GLN A 63 2.31 66.13 -54.97
C GLN A 63 3.68 65.52 -54.69
N SER A 64 4.79 66.14 -55.10
CA SER A 64 6.12 65.53 -54.95
C SER A 64 7.25 66.54 -55.10
N ILE A 65 8.35 66.27 -54.41
CA ILE A 65 9.66 66.90 -54.63
C ILE A 65 10.55 65.88 -55.34
N TYR A 66 11.06 66.24 -56.51
CA TYR A 66 11.94 65.42 -57.33
C TYR A 66 13.38 65.89 -57.18
N PHE A 67 14.31 64.95 -57.10
CA PHE A 67 15.75 65.15 -57.16
C PHE A 67 16.25 64.45 -58.42
N LEU A 68 16.79 65.22 -59.35
CA LEU A 68 17.12 64.79 -60.71
C LEU A 68 18.62 65.05 -60.92
N PRO A 69 19.48 64.15 -60.41
CA PRO A 69 20.92 64.33 -60.56
C PRO A 69 21.35 64.11 -62.02
N ASN A 70 22.36 64.84 -62.49
CA ASN A 70 22.88 64.79 -63.86
C ASN A 70 21.82 64.97 -64.96
N PHE A 71 20.82 65.82 -64.73
CA PHE A 71 19.77 66.12 -65.69
C PHE A 71 20.29 67.05 -66.79
N GLN A 72 20.89 66.45 -67.82
CA GLN A 72 21.46 67.11 -68.99
C GLN A 72 20.42 67.44 -70.07
N ASN A 73 20.85 68.24 -71.05
CA ASN A 73 20.12 68.73 -72.23
C ASN A 73 19.47 67.60 -73.07
N ASN A 74 19.83 66.34 -72.83
CA ASN A 74 19.40 65.15 -73.57
C ASN A 74 18.45 64.23 -72.78
N ASN A 75 17.78 64.75 -71.74
CA ASN A 75 16.77 64.04 -70.94
C ASN A 75 17.27 62.69 -70.38
N SER A 76 18.44 62.69 -69.72
CA SER A 76 18.93 61.49 -69.02
C SER A 76 18.13 61.28 -67.72
N TYR A 77 17.31 60.23 -67.67
CA TYR A 77 16.47 59.88 -66.51
C TYR A 77 17.13 58.87 -65.56
N ASN A 78 18.45 58.71 -65.65
CA ASN A 78 19.19 57.76 -64.83
C ASN A 78 19.37 58.33 -63.42
N ALA A 79 18.96 57.57 -62.39
CA ALA A 79 19.11 57.90 -60.97
C ALA A 79 18.26 59.08 -60.43
N MET A 80 17.02 59.25 -60.90
CA MET A 80 16.08 60.21 -60.31
C MET A 80 15.48 59.68 -59.00
N TRP A 81 15.21 60.60 -58.07
CA TRP A 81 14.56 60.31 -56.80
C TRP A 81 13.37 61.25 -56.60
N ARG A 82 12.38 60.84 -55.81
CA ARG A 82 11.32 61.75 -55.36
C ARG A 82 10.84 61.45 -53.96
N MET A 83 10.44 62.49 -53.26
CA MET A 83 9.60 62.42 -52.07
C MET A 83 8.16 62.69 -52.49
N THR A 84 7.27 61.73 -52.28
CA THR A 84 5.85 61.86 -52.60
C THR A 84 5.07 62.54 -51.46
N GLN A 85 3.86 63.03 -51.75
CA GLN A 85 2.92 63.57 -50.75
C GLN A 85 2.63 62.58 -49.62
N GLY A 86 2.72 61.27 -49.89
CA GLY A 86 2.57 60.20 -48.90
C GLY A 86 3.81 59.94 -48.04
N GLY A 87 4.87 60.76 -48.16
CA GLY A 87 6.11 60.61 -47.39
C GLY A 87 7.06 59.51 -47.90
N TYR A 88 6.78 58.92 -49.05
CA TYR A 88 7.63 57.86 -49.61
C TYR A 88 8.79 58.43 -50.41
N LEU A 89 9.99 57.89 -50.16
CA LEU A 89 11.15 58.06 -51.02
C LEU A 89 11.14 56.98 -52.12
N GLN A 90 11.14 57.42 -53.37
CA GLN A 90 11.13 56.55 -54.55
C GLN A 90 12.31 56.85 -55.46
N SER A 91 12.84 55.84 -56.14
CA SER A 91 13.81 55.97 -57.22
C SER A 91 13.18 55.59 -58.56
N TYR A 92 13.61 56.23 -59.64
CA TYR A 92 13.17 55.89 -61.00
C TYR A 92 14.12 54.85 -61.59
N ASN A 93 13.57 53.72 -62.06
CA ASN A 93 14.36 52.62 -62.61
C ASN A 93 14.48 52.64 -64.15
N GLY A 94 14.06 53.74 -64.80
CA GLY A 94 14.02 53.87 -66.25
C GLY A 94 12.64 53.59 -66.88
N THR A 95 11.73 52.92 -66.17
CA THR A 95 10.35 52.68 -66.62
C THR A 95 9.30 53.12 -65.61
N SER A 96 9.58 52.98 -64.31
CA SER A 96 8.63 53.23 -63.22
C SER A 96 9.31 53.79 -61.97
N TRP A 97 8.52 54.42 -61.10
CA TRP A 97 8.94 54.77 -59.74
C TRP A 97 8.82 53.57 -58.82
N VAL A 98 9.93 53.22 -58.16
CA VAL A 98 10.01 52.11 -57.21
C VAL A 98 10.31 52.68 -55.84
N ASN A 99 9.63 52.21 -54.79
CA ASN A 99 9.97 52.63 -53.44
C ASN A 99 11.36 52.09 -53.08
N VAL A 100 12.20 52.97 -52.56
CA VAL A 100 13.55 52.60 -52.07
C VAL A 100 13.42 51.69 -50.84
N LEU A 101 12.35 51.85 -50.08
CA LEU A 101 11.93 50.95 -49.00
C LEU A 101 10.57 50.32 -49.37
N PRO A 102 10.42 48.99 -49.34
CA PRO A 102 9.21 48.31 -49.80
C PRO A 102 7.94 48.85 -49.13
N ASN A 103 6.86 48.95 -49.93
CA ASN A 103 5.58 49.58 -49.56
C ASN A 103 4.74 48.73 -48.59
N ASN A 104 5.27 48.44 -47.41
CA ASN A 104 4.50 47.86 -46.31
C ASN A 104 4.10 48.99 -45.35
N SER A 105 3.16 49.82 -45.81
CA SER A 105 2.35 50.78 -45.05
C SER A 105 3.06 51.71 -44.05
N GLY A 106 3.22 52.98 -44.45
CA GLY A 106 3.20 54.13 -43.54
C GLY A 106 4.45 54.34 -42.66
N LEU A 107 5.31 55.25 -43.12
CA LEU A 107 6.49 55.82 -42.44
C LEU A 107 7.66 54.86 -42.24
N VAL A 108 8.86 55.44 -42.34
CA VAL A 108 10.14 54.83 -41.96
C VAL A 108 10.05 54.36 -40.50
N ALA A 109 9.88 53.05 -40.31
CA ALA A 109 9.70 52.33 -39.05
C ALA A 109 8.37 52.55 -38.30
N GLN A 110 7.37 51.69 -38.55
CA GLN A 110 6.42 51.35 -37.49
C GLN A 110 7.14 50.51 -36.45
N ASP A 111 7.73 51.20 -35.47
CA ASP A 111 8.44 50.62 -34.32
C ASP A 111 7.61 49.50 -33.64
N ALA A 112 6.29 49.67 -33.59
CA ALA A 112 5.36 48.72 -32.99
C ALA A 112 5.17 47.40 -33.77
N ALA A 113 5.71 47.27 -34.99
CA ALA A 113 5.56 46.11 -35.85
C ALA A 113 6.82 45.23 -35.94
N VAL A 114 7.91 45.63 -35.30
CA VAL A 114 9.18 44.90 -35.23
C VAL A 114 9.45 44.41 -33.80
N VAL A 115 10.36 43.43 -33.67
CA VAL A 115 10.95 43.01 -32.40
C VAL A 115 12.30 43.71 -32.26
N HIS A 116 12.53 44.39 -31.15
CA HIS A 116 13.74 45.12 -30.81
C HIS A 116 14.82 44.21 -30.21
N ASP A 117 16.07 44.66 -30.29
CA ASP A 117 17.25 43.98 -29.75
C ASP A 117 17.47 44.25 -28.25
N SER A 118 16.63 45.09 -27.64
CA SER A 118 16.76 45.55 -26.27
C SER A 118 15.40 45.83 -25.63
N GLY A 119 15.34 45.71 -24.30
CA GLY A 119 14.11 45.89 -23.53
C GLY A 119 13.23 44.64 -23.44
N ASN A 120 12.15 44.74 -22.66
CA ASN A 120 11.14 43.68 -22.56
C ASN A 120 10.03 43.97 -23.56
N GLU A 121 9.66 42.98 -24.36
CA GLU A 121 8.57 43.10 -25.33
C GLU A 121 7.38 42.21 -25.00
N THR A 122 6.17 42.65 -25.36
CA THR A 122 4.95 41.84 -25.29
C THR A 122 4.49 41.51 -26.70
N ILE A 123 4.63 40.24 -27.09
CA ILE A 123 4.21 39.76 -28.41
C ILE A 123 2.89 39.00 -28.26
N SER A 124 1.81 39.56 -28.82
CA SER A 124 0.48 38.96 -28.78
C SER A 124 0.25 37.96 -29.92
N GLY A 125 -0.73 37.06 -29.76
CA GLY A 125 -1.12 36.07 -30.77
C GLY A 125 -0.10 34.96 -31.00
N THR A 126 -0.41 34.05 -31.92
CA THR A 126 0.49 32.95 -32.30
C THR A 126 1.61 33.45 -33.21
N LYS A 127 2.84 33.00 -32.96
CA LYS A 127 4.01 33.26 -33.82
C LYS A 127 4.61 31.93 -34.25
N SER A 128 5.01 31.86 -35.52
CA SER A 128 5.71 30.71 -36.11
C SER A 128 7.14 31.11 -36.41
N PHE A 129 8.10 30.36 -35.85
CA PHE A 129 9.52 30.55 -36.12
C PHE A 129 9.97 29.43 -37.05
N SER A 130 10.66 29.78 -38.13
CA SER A 130 11.23 28.80 -39.07
C SER A 130 12.48 28.10 -38.54
N SER A 131 12.98 28.56 -37.40
CA SER A 131 14.22 28.09 -36.76
C SER A 131 14.00 27.92 -35.25
N THR A 132 14.85 27.12 -34.62
CA THR A 132 14.84 26.92 -33.16
C THR A 132 15.09 28.23 -32.42
N ILE A 133 14.27 28.50 -31.40
CA ILE A 133 14.50 29.61 -30.46
C ILE A 133 15.57 29.17 -29.45
N ILE A 134 16.68 29.90 -29.38
CA ILE A 134 17.76 29.64 -28.41
C ILE A 134 17.58 30.62 -27.24
N GLY A 135 17.11 30.13 -26.10
CA GLY A 135 16.89 30.94 -24.89
C GLY A 135 16.01 30.25 -23.85
N SER A 136 15.92 30.84 -22.65
CA SER A 136 15.04 30.36 -21.58
C SER A 136 13.59 30.74 -21.87
N VAL A 137 12.72 29.75 -22.05
CA VAL A 137 11.27 29.95 -22.14
C VAL A 137 10.67 29.60 -20.77
N SER A 138 10.00 30.56 -20.12
CA SER A 138 9.36 30.34 -18.82
C SER A 138 8.03 29.59 -18.94
N GLY A 139 7.47 29.11 -17.83
CA GLY A 139 6.24 28.32 -17.80
C GLY A 139 6.47 26.81 -17.99
N ASN A 140 5.47 26.08 -18.51
CA ASN A 140 5.51 24.62 -18.64
C ASN A 140 6.60 24.11 -19.62
N ALA A 141 7.01 24.94 -20.59
CA ALA A 141 8.09 24.59 -21.52
C ALA A 141 9.45 24.48 -20.81
N GLY A 142 9.74 25.37 -19.84
CA GLY A 142 10.99 25.34 -19.07
C GLY A 142 11.10 24.18 -18.08
N SER A 143 9.96 23.62 -17.62
CA SER A 143 9.94 22.45 -16.72
C SER A 143 9.95 21.11 -17.45
N ALA A 144 9.53 21.05 -18.72
CA ALA A 144 9.51 19.84 -19.55
C ALA A 144 10.90 19.26 -19.85
N THR A 145 11.97 20.08 -19.78
CA THR A 145 13.35 19.63 -20.05
C THR A 145 13.81 18.51 -19.11
N LYS A 146 13.25 18.42 -17.89
CA LYS A 146 13.67 17.40 -16.90
C LYS A 146 13.30 15.97 -17.30
N LEU A 147 12.22 15.80 -18.09
CA LEU A 147 11.78 14.51 -18.63
C LEU A 147 12.19 14.30 -20.10
N GLN A 148 12.83 15.28 -20.75
CA GLN A 148 13.41 15.13 -22.09
C GLN A 148 14.37 13.93 -22.15
N THR A 149 15.14 13.71 -21.07
CA THR A 149 15.78 12.42 -20.81
C THR A 149 14.87 11.60 -19.90
N ALA A 150 14.26 10.55 -20.46
CA ALA A 150 13.38 9.66 -19.73
C ALA A 150 14.04 9.18 -18.43
N ARG A 151 13.30 9.25 -17.33
CA ARG A 151 13.77 8.80 -16.01
C ARG A 151 13.27 7.39 -15.77
N SER A 152 14.12 6.53 -15.23
CA SER A 152 13.70 5.20 -14.78
C SER A 152 13.00 5.33 -13.42
N ILE A 153 11.70 5.05 -13.37
CA ILE A 153 10.90 5.02 -12.16
C ILE A 153 10.47 3.56 -11.96
N GLY A 154 10.88 2.92 -10.87
CA GLY A 154 10.58 1.51 -10.63
C GLY A 154 11.02 0.57 -11.77
N GLY A 155 12.11 0.90 -12.48
CA GLY A 155 12.61 0.13 -13.63
C GLY A 155 11.98 0.44 -14.98
N VAL A 156 10.93 1.28 -15.02
CA VAL A 156 10.23 1.67 -16.24
C VAL A 156 10.68 3.07 -16.67
N LYS A 157 11.03 3.26 -17.94
CA LYS A 157 11.39 4.58 -18.48
C LYS A 157 10.12 5.44 -18.62
N PHE A 158 10.17 6.63 -18.04
CA PHE A 158 9.08 7.59 -18.08
C PHE A 158 9.59 8.94 -18.61
N ASP A 159 8.97 9.41 -19.68
CA ASP A 159 9.25 10.69 -20.35
C ASP A 159 8.05 11.67 -20.32
N GLY A 160 6.95 11.26 -19.68
CA GLY A 160 5.74 12.07 -19.57
C GLY A 160 4.80 12.04 -20.79
N THR A 161 5.09 11.21 -21.81
CA THR A 161 4.23 11.11 -23.01
C THR A 161 2.99 10.23 -22.82
N ALA A 162 3.01 9.32 -21.84
CA ALA A 162 1.92 8.41 -21.51
C ALA A 162 1.88 8.08 -20.00
N ASN A 163 0.79 7.46 -19.54
CA ASN A 163 0.70 6.92 -18.18
C ASN A 163 1.79 5.86 -17.93
N ILE A 164 2.29 5.78 -16.70
CA ILE A 164 3.28 4.78 -16.29
C ILE A 164 2.62 3.53 -15.70
N ASN A 165 3.07 2.34 -16.15
CA ASN A 165 2.67 1.06 -15.57
C ASN A 165 3.83 0.44 -14.81
N LEU A 166 3.80 0.54 -13.49
CA LEU A 166 4.84 0.02 -12.61
C LEU A 166 4.56 -1.45 -12.24
N PRO A 167 5.56 -2.34 -12.32
CA PRO A 167 5.45 -3.71 -11.80
C PRO A 167 5.13 -3.69 -10.29
N GLY A 168 4.06 -4.39 -9.89
CA GLY A 168 3.64 -4.46 -8.49
C GLY A 168 2.67 -3.36 -8.08
N VAL A 169 2.25 -2.50 -9.01
CA VAL A 169 1.22 -1.47 -8.79
C VAL A 169 0.05 -1.64 -9.77
N ASN A 170 0.29 -1.37 -11.06
CA ASN A 170 -0.76 -1.34 -12.10
C ASN A 170 -0.73 -2.59 -13.00
N THR A 171 0.31 -3.41 -12.83
CA THR A 171 0.59 -4.65 -13.55
C THR A 171 1.13 -5.66 -12.56
N GLN A 172 0.85 -6.94 -12.78
CA GLN A 172 1.43 -8.01 -11.96
C GLN A 172 2.96 -7.85 -11.95
N GLY A 173 3.53 -7.66 -10.77
CA GLY A 173 4.97 -7.53 -10.58
C GLY A 173 5.47 -8.44 -9.48
N ASN A 174 6.79 -8.55 -9.40
CA ASN A 174 7.51 -9.35 -8.41
C ASN A 174 8.22 -8.49 -7.35
N GLN A 175 7.83 -7.21 -7.21
CA GLN A 175 8.46 -6.25 -6.32
C GLN A 175 7.84 -6.29 -4.92
N ASN A 176 8.67 -6.25 -3.87
CA ASN A 176 8.22 -6.13 -2.50
C ASN A 176 7.82 -4.68 -2.20
N THR A 177 6.54 -4.36 -2.25
CA THR A 177 6.01 -3.11 -1.68
C THR A 177 6.17 -3.18 -0.16
N THR A 178 6.84 -2.22 0.46
CA THR A 178 7.38 -2.28 1.83
C THR A 178 6.35 -2.35 2.99
N GLY A 179 5.10 -2.72 2.71
CA GLY A 179 4.08 -3.07 3.71
C GLY A 179 3.84 -4.58 3.73
N ASN A 180 4.10 -5.22 4.88
CA ASN A 180 3.77 -6.62 5.24
C ASN A 180 4.23 -7.77 4.31
N ALA A 181 4.85 -7.51 3.15
CA ALA A 181 5.33 -8.54 2.22
C ALA A 181 6.53 -9.35 2.77
N ALA A 182 7.46 -8.70 3.48
CA ALA A 182 8.70 -9.34 3.94
C ALA A 182 8.49 -10.38 5.06
N THR A 183 7.52 -10.14 5.95
CA THR A 183 7.17 -11.08 7.04
C THR A 183 6.28 -12.22 6.52
N ALA A 184 5.46 -11.97 5.51
CA ALA A 184 4.65 -13.00 4.83
C ALA A 184 5.50 -13.99 4.00
N THR A 185 6.69 -13.60 3.51
CA THR A 185 7.59 -14.51 2.78
C THR A 185 7.97 -15.75 3.61
N LYS A 186 8.03 -15.65 4.94
CA LYS A 186 8.36 -16.79 5.80
C LYS A 186 7.36 -17.95 5.72
N LEU A 187 6.12 -17.67 5.35
CA LEU A 187 5.06 -18.64 5.11
C LEU A 187 4.98 -19.08 3.65
N GLN A 188 5.72 -18.45 2.73
CA GLN A 188 5.84 -18.93 1.33
C GLN A 188 6.40 -20.36 1.26
N ILE A 189 7.22 -20.73 2.26
CA ILE A 189 7.50 -22.13 2.59
C ILE A 189 6.67 -22.45 3.83
N ALA A 190 5.72 -23.37 3.68
CA ALA A 190 4.84 -23.79 4.77
C ALA A 190 5.65 -24.15 6.03
N ARG A 191 5.26 -23.57 7.17
CA ARG A 191 5.84 -23.89 8.48
C ARG A 191 4.94 -24.89 9.18
N LYS A 192 5.53 -25.89 9.85
CA LYS A 192 4.75 -26.83 10.64
C LYS A 192 4.34 -26.16 11.95
N VAL A 193 3.04 -26.06 12.19
CA VAL A 193 2.46 -25.72 13.48
C VAL A 193 1.85 -27.00 14.04
N ASN A 194 2.41 -27.51 15.15
CA ASN A 194 2.04 -28.81 15.72
C ASN A 194 2.05 -29.95 14.66
N GLY A 195 3.09 -30.00 13.83
CA GLY A 195 3.22 -30.99 12.75
C GLY A 195 2.44 -30.68 11.47
N THR A 196 1.43 -29.80 11.51
CA THR A 196 0.59 -29.46 10.35
C THR A 196 1.22 -28.32 9.53
N PRO A 197 1.47 -28.49 8.22
CA PRO A 197 1.98 -27.43 7.36
C PRO A 197 1.01 -26.24 7.25
N PHE A 198 1.51 -25.03 7.43
CA PHE A 198 0.75 -23.79 7.34
C PHE A 198 1.54 -22.76 6.51
N ASP A 199 0.93 -22.25 5.45
CA ASP A 199 1.49 -21.25 4.52
C ASP A 199 0.66 -19.95 4.48
N GLY A 200 -0.37 -19.84 5.33
CA GLY A 200 -1.24 -18.67 5.39
C GLY A 200 -2.25 -18.55 4.24
N THR A 201 -2.36 -19.53 3.35
CA THR A 201 -3.33 -19.50 2.24
C THR A 201 -4.76 -19.87 2.65
N LYS A 202 -4.92 -20.56 3.78
CA LYS A 202 -6.19 -20.96 4.40
C LYS A 202 -6.07 -20.96 5.93
N ASP A 203 -7.21 -20.97 6.61
CA ASP A 203 -7.25 -21.16 8.06
C ASP A 203 -6.57 -22.48 8.47
N ILE A 204 -5.85 -22.46 9.59
CA ILE A 204 -5.24 -23.65 10.15
C ILE A 204 -6.24 -24.38 11.05
N SER A 205 -6.56 -25.62 10.71
CA SER A 205 -7.25 -26.53 11.63
C SER A 205 -6.20 -27.32 12.40
N ILE A 206 -5.90 -26.87 13.61
CA ILE A 206 -5.14 -27.67 14.57
C ILE A 206 -6.16 -28.57 15.26
N ASN A 207 -6.48 -29.69 14.62
CA ASN A 207 -7.08 -30.79 15.37
C ASN A 207 -6.04 -31.13 16.46
N ALA A 208 -6.42 -31.11 17.74
CA ALA A 208 -5.50 -31.49 18.82
C ALA A 208 -5.17 -32.97 18.64
N ALA A 209 -4.19 -33.27 17.79
CA ALA A 209 -3.95 -34.61 17.24
C ALA A 209 -3.51 -35.66 18.29
N ASN A 210 -3.52 -35.29 19.57
CA ASN A 210 -3.22 -36.16 20.71
C ASN A 210 -4.37 -36.23 21.72
N ASP A 211 -5.59 -35.82 21.35
CA ASP A 211 -6.75 -35.95 22.23
C ASP A 211 -6.94 -37.40 22.70
N SER A 212 -6.60 -38.37 21.84
CA SER A 212 -6.69 -39.80 22.16
C SER A 212 -5.78 -40.28 23.29
N ASN A 213 -4.76 -39.49 23.69
CA ASN A 213 -3.79 -39.85 24.72
C ASN A 213 -3.89 -38.97 25.98
N ILE A 214 -4.87 -38.09 26.05
CA ILE A 214 -5.13 -37.23 27.20
C ILE A 214 -6.35 -37.77 27.94
N VAL A 215 -6.37 -37.59 29.27
CA VAL A 215 -7.55 -37.89 30.10
C VAL A 215 -8.37 -36.61 30.24
N HIS A 216 -9.67 -36.70 29.98
CA HIS A 216 -10.60 -35.58 30.00
C HIS A 216 -11.32 -35.45 31.35
N GLN A 217 -11.97 -34.30 31.56
CA GLN A 217 -12.80 -34.07 32.76
C GLN A 217 -14.23 -34.60 32.59
N SER A 218 -14.59 -35.11 31.41
CA SER A 218 -15.93 -35.58 31.07
C SER A 218 -15.86 -36.68 30.02
N GLY A 219 -16.90 -37.52 29.96
CA GLY A 219 -16.99 -38.63 29.02
C GLY A 219 -16.42 -39.92 29.60
N ASN A 220 -16.80 -41.04 28.97
CA ASN A 220 -16.30 -42.35 29.37
C ASN A 220 -14.97 -42.62 28.65
N GLU A 221 -13.91 -42.87 29.41
CA GLU A 221 -12.56 -43.08 28.88
C GLU A 221 -11.95 -44.40 29.39
N SER A 222 -11.14 -45.04 28.56
CA SER A 222 -10.33 -46.20 28.96
C SER A 222 -8.89 -45.76 29.16
N ILE A 223 -8.38 -45.87 30.38
CA ILE A 223 -7.07 -45.36 30.77
C ILE A 223 -6.14 -46.53 31.12
N ALA A 224 -5.17 -46.83 30.25
CA ALA A 224 -4.22 -47.92 30.44
C ALA A 224 -2.98 -47.52 31.28
N GLY A 225 -2.27 -48.53 31.81
CA GLY A 225 -0.99 -48.39 32.52
C GLY A 225 -1.11 -47.99 33.99
N ASN A 226 0.00 -48.13 34.74
CA ASN A 226 0.03 -47.82 36.16
C ASN A 226 -0.14 -46.31 36.41
N LYS A 227 -1.15 -45.93 37.20
CA LYS A 227 -1.39 -44.55 37.60
C LYS A 227 -1.07 -44.38 39.08
N THR A 228 -0.17 -43.45 39.39
CA THR A 228 0.21 -43.11 40.76
C THR A 228 -0.42 -41.77 41.13
N PHE A 229 -1.32 -41.77 42.10
CA PHE A 229 -1.88 -40.55 42.68
C PHE A 229 -1.19 -40.30 44.02
N THR A 230 -0.48 -39.18 44.15
CA THR A 230 0.24 -38.81 45.39
C THR A 230 -0.64 -38.07 46.40
N GLY A 231 -1.81 -37.60 45.96
CA GLY A 231 -2.82 -36.95 46.80
C GLY A 231 -3.99 -37.86 47.15
N THR A 232 -4.94 -37.33 47.92
CA THR A 232 -6.19 -38.03 48.23
C THR A 232 -7.06 -38.13 46.97
N VAL A 233 -7.56 -39.34 46.67
CA VAL A 233 -8.48 -39.60 45.56
C VAL A 233 -9.90 -39.76 46.08
N THR A 234 -10.81 -38.91 45.62
CA THR A 234 -12.25 -39.07 45.86
C THR A 234 -12.88 -39.73 44.66
N ALA A 235 -13.18 -41.03 44.75
CA ALA A 235 -13.93 -41.73 43.71
C ALA A 235 -15.42 -41.43 43.90
N GLY A 236 -15.97 -40.51 43.10
CA GLY A 236 -17.37 -40.08 43.19
C GLY A 236 -18.39 -41.01 42.52
N GLY A 237 -18.01 -42.23 42.10
CA GLY A 237 -18.85 -43.00 41.16
C GLY A 237 -18.82 -44.53 41.22
N THR A 238 -18.02 -45.18 42.06
CA THR A 238 -18.11 -46.65 42.15
C THR A 238 -19.24 -47.02 43.09
N GLN A 239 -20.39 -47.40 42.55
CA GLN A 239 -21.41 -48.11 43.32
C GLN A 239 -20.73 -49.39 43.85
N PHE A 240 -20.43 -49.45 45.15
CA PHE A 240 -20.09 -50.70 45.79
C PHE A 240 -21.22 -51.67 45.43
N THR A 241 -20.93 -52.70 44.61
CA THR A 241 -21.95 -53.66 44.23
C THR A 241 -22.32 -54.42 45.50
N ASP A 242 -23.46 -54.07 46.11
CA ASP A 242 -24.06 -54.79 47.22
C ASP A 242 -25.19 -55.64 46.64
N SER A 243 -25.11 -56.95 46.83
CA SER A 243 -26.18 -57.85 46.41
C SER A 243 -27.50 -57.68 47.17
N GLY A 244 -27.50 -56.84 48.20
CA GLY A 244 -28.54 -56.78 49.23
C GLY A 244 -28.45 -57.99 50.17
N TRP A 245 -29.04 -57.85 51.36
CA TRP A 245 -29.20 -58.96 52.29
C TRP A 245 -30.21 -59.98 51.75
N LYS A 246 -29.73 -61.19 51.48
CA LYS A 246 -30.52 -62.38 51.14
C LYS A 246 -30.68 -63.24 52.40
N SER A 247 -31.73 -64.06 52.46
CA SER A 247 -32.02 -64.91 53.62
C SER A 247 -32.08 -66.38 53.22
N LEU A 248 -31.63 -67.25 54.12
CA LEU A 248 -31.80 -68.70 54.09
C LEU A 248 -32.50 -69.10 55.40
N THR A 249 -33.41 -70.06 55.31
CA THR A 249 -34.14 -70.60 56.45
C THR A 249 -33.51 -71.92 56.86
N PRO A 250 -32.89 -72.01 58.05
CA PRO A 250 -32.34 -73.25 58.57
C PRO A 250 -33.43 -74.26 58.88
N SER A 251 -33.14 -75.54 58.68
CA SER A 251 -34.05 -76.65 59.00
C SER A 251 -34.44 -76.73 60.49
N VAL A 252 -33.65 -76.08 61.34
CA VAL A 252 -33.79 -76.09 62.80
C VAL A 252 -34.48 -74.83 63.34
N GLY A 253 -34.89 -73.91 62.48
CA GLY A 253 -35.44 -72.59 62.84
C GLY A 253 -34.40 -71.47 62.90
N GLY A 254 -34.88 -70.22 62.99
CA GLY A 254 -34.05 -69.01 62.96
C GLY A 254 -33.83 -68.47 61.54
N THR A 255 -32.83 -67.61 61.35
CA THR A 255 -32.52 -67.01 60.04
C THR A 255 -31.02 -66.86 59.82
N VAL A 256 -30.56 -67.21 58.61
CA VAL A 256 -29.20 -66.90 58.15
C VAL A 256 -29.32 -65.89 57.02
N LYS A 257 -28.74 -64.70 57.21
CA LYS A 257 -28.68 -63.67 56.18
C LYS A 257 -27.28 -63.60 55.58
N TYR A 258 -27.20 -63.31 54.29
CA TYR A 258 -25.93 -63.15 53.60
C TYR A 258 -26.00 -62.06 52.53
N ARG A 259 -24.89 -61.38 52.28
CA ARG A 259 -24.74 -60.42 51.17
C ARG A 259 -23.31 -60.42 50.65
N LYS A 260 -23.09 -59.95 49.43
CA LYS A 260 -21.76 -59.73 48.85
C LYS A 260 -21.62 -58.27 48.52
N VAL A 261 -20.67 -57.60 49.17
CA VAL A 261 -20.33 -56.20 48.94
C VAL A 261 -18.93 -56.16 48.36
N ASN A 262 -18.82 -55.78 47.09
CA ASN A 262 -17.56 -55.61 46.39
C ASN A 262 -16.59 -56.80 46.54
N GLY A 263 -17.10 -58.02 46.30
CA GLY A 263 -16.30 -59.26 46.41
C GLY A 263 -16.21 -59.86 47.82
N ILE A 264 -16.58 -59.12 48.86
CA ILE A 264 -16.59 -59.60 50.25
C ILE A 264 -17.99 -60.07 50.63
N VAL A 265 -18.10 -61.35 51.02
CA VAL A 265 -19.32 -61.95 51.56
C VAL A 265 -19.42 -61.60 53.04
N TYR A 266 -20.63 -61.27 53.48
CA TYR A 266 -21.01 -61.12 54.88
C TYR A 266 -22.08 -62.14 55.17
N VAL A 267 -21.96 -62.87 56.28
CA VAL A 267 -22.95 -63.83 56.76
C VAL A 267 -23.31 -63.50 58.20
N GLN A 268 -24.61 -63.43 58.47
CA GLN A 268 -25.18 -63.19 59.79
C GLN A 268 -26.13 -64.33 60.14
N CYS A 269 -25.98 -64.89 61.33
CA CYS A 269 -27.00 -65.76 61.90
C CYS A 269 -27.75 -65.04 63.00
N SER A 270 -29.05 -65.28 63.07
CA SER A 270 -29.89 -64.72 64.11
C SER A 270 -30.94 -65.74 64.52
N SER A 271 -31.16 -65.86 65.83
CA SER A 271 -32.23 -66.67 66.40
C SER A 271 -32.18 -68.17 66.06
N ILE A 272 -31.00 -68.73 65.76
CA ILE A 272 -30.87 -70.17 65.50
C ILE A 272 -31.05 -70.92 66.82
N PRO A 273 -32.01 -71.86 66.94
CA PRO A 273 -32.12 -72.71 68.11
C PRO A 273 -30.84 -73.53 68.29
N SER A 274 -30.30 -73.53 69.49
CA SER A 274 -28.98 -74.11 69.77
C SER A 274 -29.04 -75.60 70.16
N LEU A 275 -30.20 -76.09 70.58
CA LEU A 275 -30.39 -77.46 71.07
C LEU A 275 -30.22 -78.52 69.97
N ASN A 276 -29.38 -79.52 70.22
CA ASN A 276 -29.20 -80.73 69.40
C ASN A 276 -28.86 -80.51 67.91
N ASN A 277 -28.13 -79.43 67.63
CA ASN A 277 -27.74 -79.04 66.27
C ASN A 277 -26.23 -79.16 65.99
N GLU A 278 -25.45 -79.69 66.93
CA GLU A 278 -24.03 -79.99 66.72
C GLU A 278 -23.81 -80.97 65.57
N GLY A 279 -22.84 -80.67 64.70
CA GLY A 279 -22.52 -81.46 63.52
C GLY A 279 -23.55 -81.39 62.39
N LYS A 280 -24.68 -80.70 62.58
CA LYS A 280 -25.70 -80.53 61.54
C LYS A 280 -25.36 -79.32 60.65
N THR A 281 -25.57 -79.50 59.35
CA THR A 281 -25.59 -78.39 58.40
C THR A 281 -26.91 -77.63 58.57
N LEU A 282 -26.81 -76.35 58.89
CA LEU A 282 -27.93 -75.47 59.12
C LEU A 282 -28.49 -74.97 57.78
N VAL A 283 -27.61 -74.50 56.92
CA VAL A 283 -27.88 -74.04 55.55
C VAL A 283 -26.63 -74.22 54.69
N THR A 284 -26.78 -74.11 53.37
CA THR A 284 -25.65 -74.07 52.43
C THR A 284 -25.72 -72.78 51.63
N LEU A 285 -24.63 -72.01 51.63
CA LEU A 285 -24.52 -70.78 50.84
C LEU A 285 -24.41 -71.11 49.34
N PRO A 286 -25.05 -70.31 48.47
CA PRO A 286 -24.96 -70.49 47.03
C PRO A 286 -23.53 -70.20 46.51
N ALA A 287 -23.20 -70.75 45.34
CA ALA A 287 -21.95 -70.44 44.64
C ALA A 287 -21.82 -68.92 44.39
N GLY A 288 -20.59 -68.41 44.46
CA GLY A 288 -20.31 -66.98 44.42
C GLY A 288 -20.45 -66.26 45.77
N TYR A 289 -20.88 -66.97 46.82
CA TYR A 289 -20.97 -66.52 48.22
C TYR A 289 -20.24 -67.44 49.20
N ARG A 290 -19.48 -68.43 48.71
CA ARG A 290 -18.80 -69.41 49.57
C ARG A 290 -17.40 -68.91 49.89
N PRO A 291 -16.77 -69.35 50.99
CA PRO A 291 -15.37 -69.06 51.21
C PRO A 291 -14.49 -70.03 50.42
N ASN A 292 -13.30 -69.59 49.98
CA ASN A 292 -12.33 -70.49 49.32
C ASN A 292 -11.74 -71.55 50.27
N ASN A 293 -11.69 -71.25 51.57
CA ASN A 293 -11.21 -72.15 52.62
C ASN A 293 -12.22 -72.22 53.75
N MET A 294 -12.22 -73.30 54.53
CA MET A 294 -13.09 -73.42 55.71
C MET A 294 -12.82 -72.27 56.68
N ILE A 295 -13.90 -71.62 57.14
CA ILE A 295 -13.86 -70.55 58.12
C ILE A 295 -14.36 -71.08 59.45
N TRP A 296 -13.54 -70.91 60.49
CA TRP A 296 -13.96 -71.08 61.88
C TRP A 296 -14.35 -69.72 62.47
N THR A 297 -15.57 -69.61 62.97
CA THR A 297 -16.08 -68.37 63.56
C THR A 297 -16.79 -68.66 64.88
N PRO A 298 -16.50 -67.91 65.95
CA PRO A 298 -17.18 -68.11 67.21
C PRO A 298 -18.64 -67.67 67.13
N TRP A 299 -19.49 -68.33 67.89
CA TRP A 299 -20.86 -67.91 68.11
C TRP A 299 -21.14 -67.71 69.59
N TYR A 300 -22.12 -66.86 69.88
CA TYR A 300 -22.52 -66.50 71.23
C TYR A 300 -24.03 -66.70 71.41
N ALA A 301 -24.44 -67.28 72.54
CA ALA A 301 -25.85 -67.41 72.93
C ALA A 301 -25.97 -67.34 74.46
N GLY A 302 -26.30 -66.15 74.99
CA GLY A 302 -26.31 -65.92 76.44
C GLY A 302 -24.93 -66.18 77.05
N ASN A 303 -24.82 -67.14 77.97
CA ASN A 303 -23.56 -67.55 78.59
C ASN A 303 -22.85 -68.73 77.88
N ASN A 304 -23.43 -69.24 76.78
CA ASN A 304 -22.86 -70.34 76.02
C ASN A 304 -22.10 -69.81 74.80
N ILE A 305 -20.98 -70.45 74.50
CA ILE A 305 -20.12 -70.13 73.36
C ILE A 305 -19.70 -71.40 72.62
N GLY A 306 -19.34 -71.26 71.36
CA GLY A 306 -18.76 -72.34 70.58
C GLY A 306 -18.32 -71.85 69.22
N ASN A 307 -18.07 -72.78 68.30
CA ASN A 307 -17.67 -72.43 66.94
C ASN A 307 -18.72 -72.90 65.91
N MET A 308 -18.94 -72.05 64.92
CA MET A 308 -19.58 -72.41 63.66
C MET A 308 -18.48 -72.58 62.61
N THR A 309 -18.74 -73.44 61.64
CA THR A 309 -17.92 -73.52 60.44
C THR A 309 -18.71 -73.13 59.22
N ILE A 310 -18.06 -72.39 58.32
CA ILE A 310 -18.51 -72.26 56.93
C ILE A 310 -17.47 -72.99 56.09
N ASN A 311 -17.85 -74.17 55.60
CA ASN A 311 -16.95 -74.98 54.77
C ASN A 311 -16.86 -74.38 53.35
N SER A 312 -15.86 -74.80 52.58
CA SER A 312 -15.64 -74.30 51.22
C SER A 312 -16.77 -74.67 50.23
N ASP A 313 -17.57 -75.69 50.55
CA ASP A 313 -18.80 -76.03 49.82
C ASP A 313 -19.99 -75.10 50.18
N GLY A 314 -19.78 -74.14 51.07
CA GLY A 314 -20.78 -73.20 51.56
C GLY A 314 -21.63 -73.71 52.72
N SER A 315 -21.44 -74.95 53.18
CA SER A 315 -22.20 -75.51 54.30
C SER A 315 -21.86 -74.79 55.60
N LEU A 316 -22.88 -74.22 56.23
CA LEU A 316 -22.81 -73.60 57.54
C LEU A 316 -23.19 -74.62 58.59
N THR A 317 -22.28 -74.98 59.47
CA THR A 317 -22.51 -76.00 60.51
C THR A 317 -22.23 -75.46 61.91
N LYS A 318 -22.95 -75.94 62.92
CA LYS A 318 -22.59 -75.73 64.33
C LYS A 318 -21.56 -76.80 64.70
N ALA A 319 -20.31 -76.41 64.82
CA ALA A 319 -19.19 -77.33 64.99
C ALA A 319 -18.91 -77.69 66.45
N SER A 320 -19.07 -76.75 67.39
CA SER A 320 -18.87 -77.02 68.81
C SER A 320 -19.73 -76.15 69.73
N THR A 321 -19.80 -76.56 71.00
CA THR A 321 -20.35 -75.78 72.12
C THR A 321 -19.59 -76.13 73.40
N ASN A 322 -19.57 -75.20 74.35
CA ASN A 322 -19.11 -75.45 75.72
C ASN A 322 -20.19 -76.03 76.63
N ASN A 323 -21.43 -76.24 76.15
CA ASN A 323 -22.56 -76.75 76.95
C ASN A 323 -23.48 -77.73 76.18
N PRO A 324 -22.99 -78.94 75.82
CA PRO A 324 -23.71 -79.88 74.95
C PRO A 324 -25.08 -80.29 75.50
N GLY A 325 -26.11 -80.29 74.65
CA GLY A 325 -27.47 -80.73 74.99
C GLY A 325 -28.26 -79.82 75.95
N LYS A 326 -27.68 -78.72 76.42
CA LYS A 326 -28.33 -77.73 77.31
C LYS A 326 -28.32 -76.31 76.75
N ASP A 327 -27.89 -76.14 75.51
CA ASP A 327 -28.00 -74.87 74.82
C ASP A 327 -29.51 -74.56 74.57
N GLN A 328 -30.11 -73.73 75.42
CA GLN A 328 -31.51 -73.29 75.30
C GLN A 328 -31.65 -71.85 74.77
N VAL A 329 -30.54 -71.24 74.34
CA VAL A 329 -30.48 -69.82 73.92
C VAL A 329 -30.25 -69.70 72.42
N GLN A 330 -30.69 -68.62 71.81
CA GLN A 330 -30.57 -68.35 70.38
C GLN A 330 -29.14 -67.97 69.98
N ILE A 331 -28.58 -68.63 68.95
CA ILE A 331 -27.23 -68.36 68.43
C ILE A 331 -27.24 -67.11 67.55
N SER A 332 -26.27 -66.22 67.78
CA SER A 332 -25.95 -65.10 66.89
C SER A 332 -24.48 -65.14 66.47
N MET A 333 -24.21 -64.88 65.18
CA MET A 333 -22.85 -64.72 64.65
C MET A 333 -22.83 -63.73 63.48
N PHE A 334 -21.67 -63.14 63.23
CA PHE A 334 -21.39 -62.30 62.06
C PHE A 334 -19.97 -62.55 61.58
N VAL A 335 -19.81 -62.83 60.29
CA VAL A 335 -18.50 -63.12 59.69
C VAL A 335 -18.42 -62.57 58.28
N SER A 336 -17.22 -62.16 57.86
CA SER A 336 -16.97 -61.69 56.50
C SER A 336 -15.72 -62.31 55.90
N TYR A 337 -15.76 -62.56 54.59
CA TYR A 337 -14.66 -63.21 53.87
C TYR A 337 -14.74 -62.94 52.37
N PRO A 338 -13.61 -63.06 51.62
CA PRO A 338 -13.65 -63.02 50.17
C PRO A 338 -14.51 -64.17 49.62
N ALA A 339 -15.37 -63.87 48.65
CA ALA A 339 -16.13 -64.90 47.95
C ALA A 339 -15.24 -65.88 47.19
N ASP A 340 -15.78 -67.04 46.88
CA ASP A 340 -15.31 -67.94 45.84
C ASP A 340 -15.30 -67.22 44.49
N ASN A 341 -14.27 -67.53 43.70
CA ASN A 341 -14.13 -67.04 42.33
C ASN A 341 -15.13 -67.71 41.41
#